data_AF-A0A7W4CHQ1-F1
#
_entry.id   AF-A0A7W4CHQ1-F1
#
_cell.length_a   1.000
_cell.length_b   1.000
_cell.length_c   1.000
_cell.angle_alpha   90.00
_cell.angle_beta   90.00
_cell.angle_gamma   90.00
#
_symmetry.space_group_name_H-M   'P 1'
#
loop_
_entity.id
_entity.type
_entity.pdbx_description
1 polymer ?
#
loop_
_entity_poly.entity_id
_entity_poly.type
_entity_poly.pdbx_seq_one_letter_code
_entity_poly.pdbx_strand_id
1 'polypeptide(L)'
;MTARRTQGWASWAIAALAGTTVVAGLAIGGGPLQARKERRDDARMEDLRRLAGHVVCLADESETRRLPADLSPTPGCPDTVPLTDSRSGEPYRVEALKAGKFRLCAAFELPPEDQRWVANRRDGDCIVEDLPRRLRDDPEAPSGIER
;
A
#
# COMPACT_ATOMS: atom_id res chain seq x y z
N MET A 1 27.17 -27.76 54.43
CA MET A 1 27.12 -28.00 52.97
C MET A 1 25.68 -27.79 52.47
N THR A 2 25.25 -26.56 52.19
CA THR A 2 23.84 -26.27 51.84
C THR A 2 23.68 -25.19 50.75
N ALA A 3 24.72 -24.93 49.96
CA ALA A 3 24.73 -23.79 49.04
C ALA A 3 24.30 -24.11 47.59
N ARG A 4 24.05 -25.37 47.20
CA ARG A 4 23.77 -25.71 45.78
C ARG A 4 22.31 -25.65 45.34
N ARG A 5 21.33 -25.72 46.26
CA ARG A 5 19.90 -25.77 45.88
C ARG A 5 19.30 -24.40 45.53
N THR A 6 19.70 -23.34 46.24
CA THR A 6 19.16 -21.99 46.05
C THR A 6 19.66 -21.35 44.75
N GLN A 7 20.86 -21.71 44.30
CA GLN A 7 21.46 -21.16 43.10
C GLN A 7 20.77 -21.67 41.81
N GLY A 8 20.33 -22.94 41.79
CA GLY A 8 19.55 -23.48 40.67
C GLY A 8 18.21 -22.75 40.49
N TRP A 9 17.46 -22.56 41.59
CA TRP A 9 16.21 -21.79 41.60
C TRP A 9 16.40 -20.39 41.02
N ALA A 10 17.47 -19.69 41.43
CA ALA A 10 17.67 -18.30 41.05
C ALA A 10 17.99 -18.18 39.56
N SER A 11 18.81 -19.09 39.04
CA SER A 11 19.10 -19.18 37.61
C SER A 11 17.85 -19.46 36.78
N TRP A 12 16.98 -20.37 37.23
CA TRP A 12 15.71 -20.64 36.56
C TRP A 12 14.76 -19.43 36.60
N ALA A 13 14.68 -18.73 37.72
CA ALA A 13 13.86 -17.52 37.85
C ALA A 13 14.33 -16.40 36.91
N ILE A 14 15.64 -16.16 36.82
CA ILE A 14 16.22 -15.17 35.90
C ILE A 14 16.01 -15.58 34.45
N ALA A 15 16.22 -16.85 34.10
CA ALA A 15 15.98 -17.35 32.75
C ALA A 15 14.51 -17.23 32.34
N ALA A 16 13.58 -17.53 33.25
CA ALA A 16 12.16 -17.36 33.03
C ALA A 16 11.81 -15.88 32.82
N LEU A 17 12.30 -14.98 33.67
CA LEU A 17 12.07 -13.54 33.54
C LEU A 17 12.60 -13.01 32.20
N ALA A 18 13.83 -13.35 31.84
CA ALA A 18 14.43 -12.97 30.55
C ALA A 18 13.64 -13.52 29.36
N GLY A 19 13.17 -14.77 29.45
CA GLY A 19 12.30 -15.36 28.43
C GLY A 19 10.99 -14.57 28.28
N THR A 20 10.33 -14.23 29.40
CA THR A 20 9.08 -13.46 29.37
C THR A 20 9.25 -12.06 28.80
N THR A 21 10.36 -11.37 29.10
CA THR A 21 10.61 -10.01 28.57
C THR A 21 10.87 -10.04 27.07
N VAL A 22 11.61 -11.03 26.55
CA VAL A 22 11.82 -11.21 25.10
C VAL A 22 10.49 -11.48 24.40
N VAL A 23 9.66 -12.39 24.93
CA VAL A 23 8.35 -12.71 24.34
C VAL A 23 7.43 -11.50 24.36
N ALA A 24 7.38 -10.76 25.48
CA ALA A 24 6.59 -9.53 25.59
C ALA A 24 7.06 -8.46 24.60
N GLY A 25 8.38 -8.27 24.46
CA GLY A 25 8.94 -7.33 23.49
C GLY A 25 8.57 -7.67 22.05
N LEU A 26 8.64 -8.94 21.66
CA LEU A 26 8.25 -9.39 20.31
C LEU A 26 6.74 -9.30 20.07
N ALA A 27 5.93 -9.52 21.11
CA ALA A 27 4.48 -9.39 21.02
C ALA A 27 4.04 -7.93 20.81
N ILE A 28 4.74 -6.98 21.43
CA ILE A 28 4.44 -5.54 21.33
C ILE A 28 5.04 -4.94 20.05
N GLY A 29 6.32 -5.22 19.77
CA GLY A 29 7.05 -4.61 18.66
C GLY A 29 6.94 -5.33 17.32
N GLY A 30 6.37 -6.53 17.30
CA GLY A 30 6.34 -7.39 16.12
C GLY A 30 7.61 -8.23 15.95
N GLY A 31 7.44 -9.43 15.41
CA GLY A 31 8.55 -10.37 15.17
C GLY A 31 9.23 -10.18 13.81
N PRO A 32 10.34 -10.89 13.55
CA PRO A 32 11.01 -10.86 12.24
C PRO A 32 10.12 -11.31 11.07
N LEU A 33 9.06 -12.09 11.34
CA LEU A 33 8.06 -12.41 10.33
C LEU A 33 7.19 -11.21 9.96
N GLN A 34 6.87 -10.34 10.92
CA GLN A 34 6.11 -9.11 10.71
C GLN A 34 6.85 -8.16 9.77
N ALA A 35 8.14 -7.89 10.06
CA ALA A 35 8.99 -7.06 9.20
C ALA A 35 9.13 -7.60 7.76
N ARG A 36 9.02 -8.92 7.57
CA ARG A 36 9.02 -9.52 6.22
C ARG A 36 7.70 -9.29 5.49
N LYS A 37 6.57 -9.22 6.19
CA LYS A 37 5.26 -8.88 5.61
C LYS A 37 5.23 -7.42 5.21
N GLU A 38 5.68 -6.53 6.10
CA GLU A 38 5.80 -5.08 5.85
C GLU A 38 6.57 -4.80 4.57
N ARG A 39 7.78 -5.37 4.43
CA ARG A 39 8.59 -5.21 3.21
C ARG A 39 7.92 -5.71 1.93
N ARG A 40 7.06 -6.73 2.01
CA ARG A 40 6.32 -7.23 0.84
C ARG A 40 5.16 -6.31 0.50
N ASP A 41 4.46 -5.81 1.51
CA ASP A 41 3.39 -4.84 1.35
C ASP A 41 3.92 -3.49 0.84
N ASP A 42 5.11 -3.06 1.26
CA ASP A 42 5.79 -1.89 0.71
C ASP A 42 6.08 -2.04 -0.78
N ALA A 43 6.56 -3.22 -1.20
CA ALA A 43 6.81 -3.51 -2.61
C ALA A 43 5.51 -3.50 -3.43
N ARG A 44 4.43 -4.09 -2.92
CA ARG A 44 3.10 -4.04 -3.55
C ARG A 44 2.61 -2.60 -3.66
N MET A 45 2.78 -1.79 -2.62
CA MET A 45 2.40 -0.39 -2.61
C MET A 45 3.19 0.42 -3.66
N GLU A 46 4.49 0.16 -3.79
CA GLU A 46 5.33 0.80 -4.80
C GLU A 46 4.88 0.43 -6.23
N ASP A 47 4.57 -0.84 -6.46
CA ASP A 47 4.03 -1.30 -7.74
C ASP A 47 2.69 -0.62 -8.07
N LEU A 48 1.76 -0.55 -7.10
CA LEU A 48 0.47 0.12 -7.29
C LEU A 48 0.63 1.61 -7.62
N ARG A 49 1.60 2.32 -7.02
CA ARG A 49 1.88 3.72 -7.36
C ARG A 49 2.42 3.91 -8.76
N ARG A 50 3.34 3.03 -9.19
CA ARG A 50 3.87 3.05 -10.55
C ARG A 50 2.75 2.78 -11.56
N LEU A 51 1.91 1.77 -11.27
CA LEU A 51 0.76 1.43 -12.08
C LEU A 51 -0.25 2.59 -12.14
N ALA A 52 -0.51 3.28 -11.02
CA ALA A 52 -1.36 4.47 -10.99
C ALA A 52 -0.83 5.58 -11.91
N GLY A 53 0.46 5.91 -11.81
CA GLY A 53 1.08 6.91 -12.67
C GLY A 53 0.98 6.56 -14.15
N HIS A 54 1.19 5.28 -14.50
CA HIS A 54 1.05 4.79 -15.87
C HIS A 54 -0.39 4.86 -16.38
N VAL A 55 -1.37 4.46 -15.56
CA VAL A 55 -2.80 4.58 -15.88
C VAL A 55 -3.18 6.03 -16.15
N VAL A 56 -2.72 6.96 -15.31
CA VAL A 56 -2.97 8.39 -15.46
C VAL A 56 -2.34 8.92 -16.75
N CYS A 57 -1.11 8.53 -17.06
CA CYS A 57 -0.43 8.90 -18.31
C CYS A 57 -1.24 8.44 -19.54
N LEU A 58 -1.62 7.16 -19.58
CA LEU A 58 -2.42 6.59 -20.68
C LEU A 58 -3.81 7.25 -20.78
N ALA A 59 -4.43 7.58 -19.64
CA ALA A 59 -5.70 8.29 -19.62
C ALA A 59 -5.55 9.70 -20.20
N ASP A 60 -4.46 10.40 -19.92
CA ASP A 60 -4.16 11.73 -20.46
C ASP A 60 -3.90 11.73 -21.98
N GLU A 61 -3.24 10.68 -22.49
CA GLU A 61 -3.11 10.49 -23.95
C GLU A 61 -4.45 10.20 -24.63
N SER A 62 -5.39 9.59 -23.91
CA SER A 62 -6.71 9.29 -24.46
C SER A 62 -7.58 10.56 -24.55
N GLU A 63 -8.22 10.78 -25.70
CA GLU A 63 -9.17 11.90 -25.87
C GLU A 63 -10.33 11.85 -24.86
N THR A 64 -10.61 10.66 -24.32
CA THR A 64 -11.71 10.45 -23.38
C THR A 64 -11.34 10.63 -21.92
N ARG A 65 -10.05 10.71 -21.55
CA ARG A 65 -9.61 10.76 -20.13
C ARG A 65 -10.37 9.80 -19.22
N ARG A 66 -10.65 8.60 -19.73
CA ARG A 66 -11.29 7.50 -18.97
C ARG A 66 -10.22 6.47 -18.64
N LEU A 67 -10.55 5.56 -17.72
CA LEU A 67 -9.72 4.41 -17.43
C LEU A 67 -9.46 3.62 -18.75
N PRO A 68 -8.19 3.50 -19.18
CA PRO A 68 -7.84 2.77 -20.39
C PRO A 68 -8.13 1.27 -20.22
N ALA A 69 -8.61 0.64 -21.30
CA ALA A 69 -8.87 -0.81 -21.32
C ALA A 69 -7.59 -1.63 -21.54
N ASP A 70 -6.59 -1.03 -22.17
CA ASP A 70 -5.27 -1.62 -22.39
C ASP A 70 -4.23 -0.80 -21.62
N LEU A 71 -3.40 -1.48 -20.84
CA LEU A 71 -2.33 -0.89 -20.03
C LEU A 71 -0.94 -1.10 -20.64
N SER A 72 -0.90 -1.56 -21.90
CA SER A 72 0.35 -1.73 -22.65
C SER A 72 1.07 -0.39 -22.84
N PRO A 73 2.42 -0.36 -22.79
CA PRO A 73 3.19 0.87 -23.01
C PRO A 73 2.93 1.47 -24.40
N THR A 74 2.89 2.80 -24.47
CA THR A 74 2.74 3.59 -25.70
C THR A 74 4.01 4.45 -25.91
N PRO A 75 4.19 5.06 -27.09
CA PRO A 75 5.32 5.97 -27.30
C PRO A 75 5.39 7.18 -26.37
N GLY A 76 4.26 7.70 -25.87
CA GLY A 76 4.26 8.80 -24.90
C GLY A 76 4.09 8.37 -23.44
N CYS A 77 3.66 7.13 -23.19
CA CYS A 77 3.71 6.47 -21.88
C CYS A 77 4.53 5.15 -21.98
N PRO A 78 5.87 5.23 -22.06
CA PRO A 78 6.73 4.08 -22.34
C PRO A 78 7.02 3.20 -21.11
N ASP A 79 6.56 3.60 -19.93
CA ASP A 79 6.86 2.90 -18.68
C ASP A 79 6.32 1.46 -18.72
N THR A 80 7.19 0.51 -18.41
CA THR A 80 6.80 -0.90 -18.26
C THR A 80 6.49 -1.16 -16.80
N VAL A 81 5.20 -1.24 -16.47
CA VAL A 81 4.73 -1.47 -15.10
C VAL A 81 4.32 -2.93 -14.87
N PRO A 82 4.60 -3.50 -13.69
CA PRO A 82 4.15 -4.85 -13.36
C PRO A 82 2.62 -4.88 -13.19
N LEU A 83 1.97 -5.85 -13.84
CA LEU A 83 0.52 -6.11 -13.70
C LEU A 83 0.21 -7.25 -12.71
N THR A 84 1.25 -7.90 -12.20
CA THR A 84 1.17 -9.02 -11.27
C THR A 84 2.22 -8.84 -10.17
N ASP A 85 1.88 -9.19 -8.94
CA ASP A 85 2.85 -9.25 -7.84
C ASP A 85 3.87 -10.35 -8.13
N SER A 86 5.13 -9.97 -8.28
CA SER A 86 6.25 -10.89 -8.57
C SER A 86 6.43 -12.01 -7.53
N ARG A 87 5.89 -11.83 -6.32
CA ARG A 87 6.07 -12.74 -5.20
C ARG A 87 4.92 -13.72 -5.00
N SER A 88 3.69 -13.23 -5.09
CA SER A 88 2.49 -14.08 -4.97
C SER A 88 2.05 -14.64 -6.33
N GLY A 89 2.40 -13.98 -7.43
CA GLY A 89 1.89 -14.27 -8.77
C GLY A 89 0.46 -13.75 -8.99
N GLU A 90 -0.14 -13.08 -8.00
CA GLU A 90 -1.51 -12.59 -8.14
C GLU A 90 -1.57 -11.33 -9.01
N PRO A 91 -2.57 -11.23 -9.91
CA PRO A 91 -2.76 -10.03 -10.71
C PRO A 91 -3.26 -8.86 -9.88
N TYR A 92 -2.73 -7.68 -10.14
CA TYR A 92 -3.29 -6.44 -9.60
C TYR A 92 -4.65 -6.17 -10.25
N ARG A 93 -5.62 -5.75 -9.44
CA ARG A 93 -6.97 -5.45 -9.94
C ARG A 93 -7.10 -3.96 -10.19
N VAL A 94 -7.61 -3.62 -11.36
CA VAL A 94 -7.87 -2.24 -11.78
C VAL A 94 -9.36 -2.10 -12.02
N GLU A 95 -10.02 -1.19 -11.30
CA GLU A 95 -11.46 -1.03 -11.38
C GLU A 95 -11.85 0.45 -11.47
N ALA A 96 -12.71 0.78 -12.44
CA ALA A 96 -13.28 2.11 -12.54
C ALA A 96 -14.28 2.35 -11.41
N LEU A 97 -14.22 3.54 -10.83
CA LEU A 97 -15.18 4.04 -9.86
C LEU A 97 -16.01 5.17 -10.47
N LYS A 98 -17.02 5.63 -9.73
CA LYS A 98 -17.82 6.80 -10.11
C LYS A 98 -17.00 8.09 -10.00
N ALA A 99 -17.50 9.16 -10.61
CA ALA A 99 -16.93 10.51 -10.52
C ALA A 99 -15.48 10.64 -11.01
N GLY A 100 -15.10 9.88 -12.05
CA GLY A 100 -13.76 9.96 -12.63
C GLY A 100 -12.67 9.42 -11.71
N LYS A 101 -13.01 8.51 -10.79
CA LYS A 101 -12.03 7.81 -9.94
C LYS A 101 -11.79 6.39 -10.45
N PHE A 102 -10.68 5.82 -10.03
CA PHE A 102 -10.41 4.39 -10.19
C PHE A 102 -9.70 3.87 -8.95
N ARG A 103 -9.73 2.54 -8.76
CA ARG A 103 -8.99 1.88 -7.69
C ARG A 103 -8.07 0.81 -8.23
N LEU A 104 -6.93 0.68 -7.55
CA LEU A 104 -5.95 -0.36 -7.80
C LEU A 104 -5.80 -1.18 -6.53
N CYS A 105 -5.95 -2.50 -6.63
CA CYS A 105 -5.94 -3.38 -5.47
C CYS A 105 -4.86 -4.47 -5.58
N ALA A 106 -4.27 -4.81 -4.43
CA ALA A 106 -3.28 -5.87 -4.28
C ALA A 106 -3.60 -6.74 -3.04
N ALA A 107 -3.11 -7.97 -3.01
CA ALA A 107 -3.26 -8.84 -1.84
C ALA A 107 -2.22 -8.50 -0.76
N PHE A 108 -2.52 -7.50 0.06
CA PHE A 108 -1.68 -7.12 1.18
C PHE A 108 -1.76 -8.15 2.32
N GLU A 109 -0.66 -8.35 3.04
CA GLU A 109 -0.58 -9.29 4.16
C GLU A 109 -0.93 -8.67 5.51
N LEU A 110 -0.85 -7.34 5.57
CA LEU A 110 -1.13 -6.55 6.76
C LEU A 110 -2.34 -5.65 6.55
N PRO A 111 -3.14 -5.46 7.62
CA PRO A 111 -4.25 -4.52 7.58
C PRO A 111 -3.74 -3.11 7.23
N PRO A 112 -4.59 -2.27 6.61
CA PRO A 112 -4.25 -0.87 6.40
C PRO A 112 -3.87 -0.23 7.72
N GLU A 113 -2.72 0.45 7.76
CA GLU A 113 -2.33 1.21 8.93
C GLU A 113 -3.28 2.39 9.11
N ASP A 114 -3.85 2.54 10.30
CA ASP A 114 -4.78 3.62 10.67
C ASP A 114 -4.05 4.93 11.01
N GLN A 115 -2.73 4.97 10.79
CA GLN A 115 -1.89 6.10 11.16
C GLN A 115 -2.24 7.33 10.33
N ARG A 116 -2.96 8.26 10.98
CA ARG A 116 -3.54 9.50 10.43
C ARG A 116 -2.54 10.43 9.69
N TRP A 117 -1.24 10.18 9.83
CA TRP A 117 -0.15 11.03 9.32
C TRP A 117 0.58 10.46 8.09
N VAL A 118 0.31 9.22 7.68
CA VAL A 118 1.01 8.57 6.55
C VAL A 118 0.21 8.76 5.26
N ALA A 119 0.88 9.17 4.19
CA ALA A 119 0.30 9.48 2.87
C ALA A 119 -0.29 8.26 2.12
N ASN A 120 -0.31 7.08 2.73
CA ASN A 120 -0.64 5.81 2.08
C ASN A 120 -1.96 5.24 2.59
N ARG A 121 -2.99 6.09 2.68
CA ARG A 121 -4.31 5.66 3.15
C ARG A 121 -4.93 4.71 2.13
N ARG A 122 -4.90 3.40 2.43
CA ARG A 122 -5.60 2.38 1.65
C ARG A 122 -7.08 2.33 2.04
N ASP A 123 -7.95 2.12 1.06
CA ASP A 123 -9.33 1.70 1.25
C ASP A 123 -9.36 0.17 1.20
N GLY A 124 -9.20 -0.46 2.37
CA GLY A 124 -8.95 -1.90 2.49
C GLY A 124 -7.65 -2.32 1.79
N ASP A 125 -7.80 -3.08 0.71
CA ASP A 125 -6.71 -3.62 -0.10
C ASP A 125 -6.39 -2.77 -1.34
N CYS A 126 -7.02 -1.59 -1.45
CA CYS A 126 -6.95 -0.76 -2.63
C CYS A 126 -6.41 0.64 -2.34
N ILE A 127 -5.73 1.22 -3.33
CA ILE A 127 -5.53 2.67 -3.42
C ILE A 127 -6.56 3.25 -4.38
N VAL A 128 -7.02 4.47 -4.10
CA VAL A 128 -8.02 5.18 -4.93
C VAL A 128 -7.39 6.43 -5.48
N GLU A 129 -7.46 6.58 -6.80
CA GLU A 129 -6.85 7.68 -7.53
C GLU A 129 -7.90 8.38 -8.40
N ASP A 130 -7.61 9.65 -8.71
CA ASP A 130 -8.41 10.46 -9.62
C ASP A 130 -7.88 10.33 -11.05
N LEU A 131 -8.79 10.13 -12.01
CA LEU A 131 -8.47 10.29 -13.42
C LEU A 131 -8.30 11.78 -13.74
N PRO A 132 -7.49 12.12 -14.76
CA PRO A 132 -7.40 13.49 -15.25
C PRO A 132 -8.78 14.07 -15.56
N ARG A 133 -9.09 15.23 -14.98
CA ARG A 133 -10.39 15.88 -15.20
C ARG A 133 -10.59 16.14 -16.69
N ARG A 134 -11.79 15.88 -17.20
CA ARG A 134 -12.15 16.41 -18.52
C ARG A 134 -12.37 17.91 -18.39
N LEU A 135 -11.83 18.67 -19.34
CA LEU A 135 -12.08 20.10 -19.48
C LEU A 135 -13.59 20.46 -19.62
N ARG A 136 -14.44 19.47 -19.95
CA ARG A 136 -15.89 19.64 -20.11
C ARG A 136 -16.69 19.49 -18.82
N ASP A 137 -16.07 18.99 -17.75
CA ASP A 137 -16.74 18.72 -16.47
C ASP A 137 -16.56 19.87 -15.46
N ASP A 138 -16.06 21.04 -15.88
CA ASP A 138 -16.05 22.26 -15.05
C ASP A 138 -17.47 22.85 -14.98
N PRO A 139 -18.17 22.79 -13.83
CA PRO A 139 -19.31 23.65 -13.61
C PRO A 139 -18.76 25.02 -13.23
N GLU A 140 -18.96 25.99 -14.12
CA GLU A 140 -18.83 27.43 -13.84
C GLU A 140 -17.38 27.95 -13.73
N ALA A 141 -16.83 28.35 -14.89
CA ALA A 141 -15.97 29.52 -14.89
C ALA A 141 -16.79 30.70 -14.34
N PRO A 142 -16.31 31.47 -13.33
CA PRO A 142 -17.05 32.62 -12.85
C PRO A 142 -17.21 33.65 -13.97
N SER A 143 -18.41 33.74 -14.53
CA SER A 143 -18.84 34.86 -15.33
C SER A 143 -18.95 36.08 -14.41
N GLY A 144 -17.96 36.96 -14.44
CA GLY A 144 -18.01 38.13 -13.58
C GLY A 144 -16.75 38.95 -13.53
N ILE A 145 -16.46 39.67 -14.62
CA ILE A 145 -15.94 41.03 -14.51
C ILE A 145 -16.72 41.87 -15.54
N GLU A 146 -17.92 42.31 -15.14
CA GLU A 146 -18.44 43.58 -15.67
C GLU A 146 -17.64 44.71 -15.00
N ARG A 147 -17.03 45.57 -15.81
CA ARG A 147 -16.65 46.92 -15.42
C ARG A 147 -16.84 47.86 -16.60
#